data_AF-A0A5Q4ZFJ4-F1
#
_entry.id   AF-A0A5Q4ZFJ4-F1
#
_cell.length_a   1.000
_cell.length_b   1.000
_cell.length_c   1.000
_cell.angle_alpha   90.00
_cell.angle_beta   90.00
_cell.angle_gamma   90.00
#
_symmetry.space_group_name_H-M   'P 1'
#
loop_
_entity.id
_entity.type
_entity.pdbx_description
1 polymer ?
#
loop_
_entity_poly.entity_id
_entity_poly.type
_entity_poly.pdbx_seq_one_letter_code
_entity_poly.pdbx_strand_id
1 'polypeptide(L)'
;MRSQPHPFMANSVTAIQQEMLDAIGAKTVAELFEQIPADHLTKAPLDLPPALPSEAALRRYLIDTLSQNRHCESELSFLGGGCWRHHVPAICDEIARRSEFLTSVWGTPSSDQGRYQAWFEFCSQLGELVDCDLVGLPVYTWGCAAGHALRMASRLNGRRKVLVPEVLDPERLLVIRNYCEPSGMAQHLSIVSMQTDPASGRIDLAQAAAQIDGDTAAVYIEMPNYFGILEEDAERLATLAHAVGAEMIVGVDPISLGVLAPPPSYGADIVVGTTQPLGVHMYGGGGLGGFIATRDEERYAREYPTLLVSMTSTSRAGEIGFGLSLAEQSSYGSRENGKDWTGNSVYLWAIANAVYLSLMGPQGFEDAGRLITAQARYAAQRLAALPGVTVPLSGSFFKEFVVDFSATGRSVASINQALRARGIFGGHDLSAEFPAFGQRALYCVTELHERRDIDRLFDTLGEILNHDD
;
A
#
# COMPACT_ATOMS: atom_id res chain seq x y z
N MET A 1 16.36 46.68 -3.53
CA MET A 1 15.52 45.90 -4.46
C MET A 1 14.11 46.44 -4.37
N ARG A 2 13.43 46.71 -5.50
CA ARG A 2 12.01 47.10 -5.44
C ARG A 2 11.25 45.92 -4.82
N SER A 3 10.55 46.17 -3.71
CA SER A 3 9.60 45.24 -3.11
C SER A 3 8.51 44.96 -4.16
N GLN A 4 8.70 43.90 -4.94
CA GLN A 4 7.63 43.39 -5.79
C GLN A 4 6.75 42.51 -4.91
N PRO A 5 5.43 42.72 -4.88
CA PRO A 5 4.52 41.78 -4.26
C PRO A 5 4.75 40.39 -4.80
N HIS A 6 4.78 39.41 -3.91
CA HIS A 6 4.98 38.02 -4.25
C HIS A 6 3.64 37.35 -4.54
N PRO A 7 3.49 36.62 -5.67
CA PRO A 7 2.21 36.08 -6.12
C PRO A 7 1.59 35.05 -5.15
N PHE A 8 2.40 34.42 -4.30
CA PHE A 8 1.96 33.44 -3.30
C PHE A 8 1.83 34.01 -1.89
N MET A 9 2.06 35.32 -1.69
CA MET A 9 1.89 35.98 -0.39
C MET A 9 0.88 37.12 -0.53
N ALA A 10 -0.37 36.87 -0.14
CA ALA A 10 -1.48 37.80 -0.30
C ALA A 10 -1.18 39.21 0.27
N ASN A 11 -0.45 39.28 1.39
CA ASN A 11 -0.16 40.54 2.10
C ASN A 11 1.27 41.06 1.86
N SER A 12 1.87 40.74 0.71
CA SER A 12 3.25 41.17 0.37
C SER A 12 3.33 42.57 -0.25
N VAL A 13 2.21 43.24 -0.46
CA VAL A 13 2.18 44.63 -0.94
C VAL A 13 2.69 45.55 0.16
N THR A 14 3.69 46.39 -0.13
CA THR A 14 4.34 47.27 0.85
C THR A 14 3.36 48.11 1.68
N ALA A 15 2.31 48.65 1.05
CA ALA A 15 1.30 49.45 1.76
C ALA A 15 0.50 48.62 2.79
N ILE A 16 0.11 47.39 2.42
CA ILE A 16 -0.59 46.46 3.32
C ILE A 16 0.34 46.03 4.45
N GLN A 17 1.61 45.75 4.15
CA GLN A 17 2.62 45.45 5.17
C GLN A 17 2.75 46.58 6.18
N GLN A 18 2.81 47.83 5.71
CA GLN A 18 2.91 48.98 6.61
C GLN A 18 1.66 49.15 7.46
N GLU A 19 0.46 49.00 6.89
CA GLU A 19 -0.79 49.06 7.64
C GLU A 19 -0.85 48.00 8.76
N MET A 20 -0.44 46.76 8.46
CA MET A 20 -0.35 45.69 9.46
C MET A 20 0.69 46.00 10.56
N LEU A 21 1.85 46.56 10.20
CA LEU A 21 2.91 46.94 11.13
C LEU A 21 2.46 48.09 12.05
N ASP A 22 1.83 49.12 11.49
CA ASP A 22 1.29 50.25 12.24
C ASP A 22 0.21 49.79 13.25
N ALA A 23 -0.64 48.84 12.84
CA ALA A 23 -1.71 48.29 13.69
C ALA A 23 -1.19 47.57 14.95
N ILE A 24 0.02 46.98 14.88
CA ILE A 24 0.66 46.27 16.00
C ILE A 24 1.78 47.10 16.66
N GLY A 25 2.02 48.34 16.20
CA GLY A 25 3.05 49.23 16.72
C GLY A 25 4.49 48.82 16.40
N ALA A 26 4.70 47.92 15.43
CA ALA A 26 6.02 47.51 14.97
C ALA A 26 6.49 48.40 13.81
N LYS A 27 7.79 48.65 13.71
CA LYS A 27 8.38 49.48 12.64
C LYS A 27 8.91 48.65 11.48
N THR A 28 9.30 47.40 11.74
CA THR A 28 9.84 46.50 10.72
C THR A 28 9.38 45.07 10.95
N VAL A 29 9.34 44.27 9.87
CA VAL A 29 9.07 42.82 9.98
C VAL A 29 10.08 42.13 10.89
N ALA A 30 11.33 42.61 10.95
CA ALA A 30 12.37 42.02 11.80
C ALA A 30 12.06 42.14 13.31
N GLU A 31 11.35 43.19 13.74
CA GLU A 31 10.94 43.36 15.15
C GLU A 31 9.95 42.27 15.59
N LEU A 32 9.21 41.63 14.66
CA LEU A 32 8.28 40.53 14.97
C LEU A 32 8.97 39.21 15.35
N PHE A 33 10.30 39.16 15.21
CA PHE A 33 11.12 37.98 15.47
C PHE A 33 12.10 38.19 16.64
N GLU A 34 11.93 39.23 17.47
CA GLU A 34 12.80 39.54 18.61
C GLU A 34 12.93 38.39 19.64
N GLN A 35 11.93 37.51 19.69
CA GLN A 35 11.89 36.31 20.53
C GLN A 35 12.87 35.21 20.10
N ILE A 36 13.43 35.30 18.88
CA ILE A 36 14.43 34.34 18.40
C ILE A 36 15.80 34.79 18.91
N PRO A 37 16.51 33.97 19.71
CA PRO A 37 17.85 34.30 20.16
C PRO A 37 18.80 34.61 19.00
N ALA A 38 19.62 35.65 19.14
CA ALA A 38 20.48 36.13 18.05
C ALA A 38 21.50 35.09 17.57
N ASP A 39 21.92 34.18 18.45
CA ASP A 39 22.81 33.06 18.15
C ASP A 39 22.11 31.88 17.44
N HIS A 40 20.78 31.88 17.37
CA HIS A 40 19.97 30.94 16.59
C HIS A 40 19.65 31.45 15.17
N LEU A 41 19.90 32.73 14.88
CA LEU A 41 19.70 33.29 13.55
C LEU A 41 20.80 32.82 12.58
N THR A 42 20.41 32.53 11.35
CA THR A 42 21.36 32.23 10.28
C THR A 42 22.25 33.44 10.02
N LYS A 43 23.57 33.25 10.08
CA LYS A 43 24.56 34.32 9.84
C LYS A 43 24.82 34.61 8.36
N ALA A 44 24.34 33.73 7.48
CA ALA A 44 24.45 33.84 6.03
C ALA A 44 23.10 33.47 5.39
N PRO A 45 22.81 33.98 4.17
CA PRO A 45 21.67 33.54 3.40
C PRO A 45 21.71 32.03 3.13
N LEU A 46 20.54 31.43 2.87
CA LEU A 46 20.47 30.05 2.38
C LEU A 46 21.11 29.97 0.99
N ASP A 47 22.03 29.02 0.80
CA ASP A 47 22.64 28.72 -0.50
C ASP A 47 21.66 27.91 -1.35
N LEU A 48 20.80 28.62 -2.09
CA LEU A 48 19.77 28.04 -2.95
C LEU A 48 20.04 28.38 -4.42
N PRO A 49 19.67 27.49 -5.37
CA PRO A 49 19.69 27.82 -6.79
C PRO A 49 18.87 29.10 -7.08
N PRO A 50 19.18 29.82 -8.18
CA PRO A 50 18.40 30.99 -8.56
C PRO A 50 16.91 30.67 -8.70
N ALA A 51 16.06 31.53 -8.14
CA ALA A 51 14.62 31.40 -8.26
C ALA A 51 14.19 31.39 -9.73
N LEU A 52 13.28 30.47 -10.09
CA LEU A 52 12.70 30.46 -11.42
C LEU A 52 11.82 31.70 -11.60
N PRO A 53 11.92 32.40 -12.74
CA PRO A 53 11.35 33.74 -12.89
C PRO A 53 9.83 33.77 -13.04
N SER A 54 9.17 32.62 -13.28
CA SER A 54 7.73 32.53 -13.48
C SER A 54 7.21 31.11 -13.32
N GLU A 55 5.89 30.97 -13.17
CA GLU A 55 5.20 29.67 -13.20
C GLU A 55 5.44 28.92 -14.52
N ALA A 56 5.47 29.62 -15.66
CA ALA A 56 5.77 29.01 -16.95
C ALA A 56 7.20 28.43 -17.00
N ALA A 57 8.17 29.13 -16.39
CA ALA A 57 9.55 28.62 -16.28
C ALA A 57 9.62 27.40 -15.36
N LEU A 58 8.89 27.41 -14.25
CA LEU A 58 8.74 26.25 -13.36
C LEU A 58 8.12 25.05 -14.08
N ARG A 59 7.00 25.25 -14.79
CA ARG A 59 6.34 24.19 -15.54
C ARG A 59 7.27 23.57 -16.59
N ARG A 60 8.00 24.40 -17.34
CA ARG A 60 8.98 23.91 -18.32
C ARG A 60 10.07 23.09 -17.65
N TYR A 61 10.67 23.62 -16.58
CA TYR A 61 11.70 22.91 -15.82
C TYR A 61 11.22 21.54 -15.31
N LEU A 62 10.01 21.47 -14.77
CA LEU A 62 9.42 20.21 -14.30
C LEU A 62 9.18 19.22 -15.44
N ILE A 63 8.62 19.66 -16.57
CA ILE A 63 8.40 18.78 -17.74
C ILE A 63 9.73 18.27 -18.30
N ASP A 64 10.71 19.15 -18.47
CA ASP A 64 12.04 18.78 -18.97
C ASP A 64 12.69 17.75 -18.04
N THR A 65 12.55 17.92 -16.73
CA THR A 65 13.06 16.98 -15.73
C THR A 65 12.33 15.64 -15.80
N LEU A 66 10.99 15.65 -15.79
CA LEU A 66 10.18 14.44 -15.80
C LEU A 66 10.30 13.64 -17.11
N SER A 67 10.55 14.30 -18.24
CA SER A 67 10.76 13.65 -19.55
C SER A 67 11.99 12.76 -19.62
N GLN A 68 12.91 12.86 -18.64
CA GLN A 68 14.09 11.99 -18.54
C GLN A 68 13.73 10.60 -17.96
N ASN A 69 12.55 10.46 -17.37
CA ASN A 69 12.07 9.20 -16.84
C ASN A 69 11.49 8.32 -17.95
N ARG A 70 11.71 7.01 -17.84
CA ARG A 70 10.96 5.98 -18.55
C ARG A 70 9.85 5.49 -17.62
N HIS A 71 8.62 5.37 -18.11
CA HIS A 71 7.47 5.11 -17.24
C HIS A 71 6.50 4.10 -17.87
N CYS A 72 5.66 3.50 -17.05
CA CYS A 72 4.75 2.42 -17.47
C CYS A 72 3.70 2.86 -18.50
N GLU A 73 3.45 4.16 -18.70
CA GLU A 73 2.57 4.62 -19.81
C GLU A 73 3.23 4.58 -21.19
N SER A 74 4.57 4.73 -21.26
CA SER A 74 5.30 4.70 -22.53
C SER A 74 5.88 3.33 -22.83
N GLU A 75 5.93 2.45 -21.83
CA GLU A 75 6.58 1.14 -21.93
C GLU A 75 5.74 0.04 -21.32
N LEU A 76 5.89 -1.16 -21.90
CA LEU A 76 5.20 -2.33 -21.42
C LEU A 76 5.86 -2.82 -20.12
N SER A 77 5.08 -3.10 -19.08
CA SER A 77 5.62 -3.45 -17.75
C SER A 77 4.98 -4.68 -17.16
N PHE A 78 5.79 -5.70 -16.91
CA PHE A 78 5.40 -6.93 -16.19
C PHE A 78 5.95 -6.97 -14.77
N LEU A 79 6.33 -5.81 -14.24
CA LEU A 79 6.72 -5.64 -12.84
C LEU A 79 5.48 -5.72 -11.94
N GLY A 80 5.69 -6.24 -10.74
CA GLY A 80 4.70 -6.32 -9.67
C GLY A 80 5.40 -6.31 -8.33
N GLY A 81 5.15 -7.29 -7.47
CA GLY A 81 5.77 -7.37 -6.15
C GLY A 81 5.19 -6.35 -5.16
N GLY A 82 3.86 -6.23 -5.10
CA GLY A 82 3.16 -5.36 -4.15
C GLY A 82 2.84 -3.94 -4.64
N CYS A 83 3.25 -3.58 -5.85
CA CYS A 83 2.83 -2.37 -6.55
C CYS A 83 2.46 -2.73 -7.99
N TRP A 84 1.19 -2.58 -8.37
CA TRP A 84 0.70 -3.11 -9.63
C TRP A 84 0.09 -2.03 -10.52
N ARG A 85 0.34 -2.17 -11.83
CA ARG A 85 -0.25 -1.30 -12.83
C ARG A 85 -1.69 -1.73 -13.11
N HIS A 86 -2.64 -1.08 -12.45
CA HIS A 86 -4.06 -1.21 -12.72
C HIS A 86 -4.61 -0.01 -13.50
N HIS A 87 -5.71 -0.21 -14.21
CA HIS A 87 -6.47 0.89 -14.79
C HIS A 87 -7.08 1.74 -13.67
N VAL A 88 -6.78 3.04 -13.66
CA VAL A 88 -7.45 4.01 -12.79
C VAL A 88 -8.46 4.79 -13.62
N PRO A 89 -9.78 4.62 -13.39
CA PRO A 89 -10.80 5.40 -14.08
C PRO A 89 -10.60 6.91 -13.85
N ALA A 90 -10.70 7.71 -14.90
CA ALA A 90 -10.43 9.16 -14.85
C ALA A 90 -11.26 9.92 -13.80
N ILE A 91 -12.45 9.41 -13.47
CA ILE A 91 -13.31 9.97 -12.42
C ILE A 91 -12.70 9.85 -11.01
N CYS A 92 -11.82 8.87 -10.76
CA CYS A 92 -11.09 8.79 -9.49
C CYS A 92 -10.16 10.00 -9.32
N ASP A 93 -9.40 10.34 -10.37
CA ASP A 93 -8.57 11.55 -10.40
C ASP A 93 -9.40 12.82 -10.27
N GLU A 94 -10.52 12.90 -11.00
CA GLU A 94 -11.40 14.07 -10.98
C GLU A 94 -11.91 14.34 -9.56
N ILE A 95 -12.44 13.32 -8.87
CA ILE A 95 -12.97 13.49 -7.52
C ILE A 95 -11.85 13.76 -6.51
N ALA A 96 -10.74 13.02 -6.56
CA ALA A 96 -9.62 13.22 -5.63
C ALA A 96 -8.99 14.61 -5.75
N ARG A 97 -9.08 15.27 -6.91
CA ARG A 97 -8.55 16.63 -7.14
C ARG A 97 -9.53 17.75 -6.80
N ARG A 98 -10.78 17.44 -6.45
CA ARG A 98 -11.74 18.46 -5.99
C ARG A 98 -11.21 19.16 -4.75
N SER A 99 -11.26 20.49 -4.74
CA SER A 99 -10.58 21.30 -3.72
C SER A 99 -11.08 21.04 -2.30
N GLU A 100 -12.35 20.71 -2.13
CA GLU A 100 -12.96 20.32 -0.85
C GLU A 100 -12.32 19.05 -0.23
N PHE A 101 -11.81 18.14 -1.05
CA PHE A 101 -11.06 16.97 -0.57
C PHE A 101 -9.56 17.25 -0.52
N LEU A 102 -8.99 17.82 -1.59
CA LEU A 102 -7.54 17.99 -1.74
C LEU A 102 -6.93 18.99 -0.77
N THR A 103 -7.66 20.07 -0.43
CA THR A 103 -7.11 21.17 0.39
C THR A 103 -7.53 21.12 1.85
N SER A 104 -8.56 20.34 2.19
CA SER A 104 -9.00 20.20 3.58
C SER A 104 -8.03 19.31 4.34
N VAL A 105 -7.67 19.71 5.57
CA VAL A 105 -6.77 18.94 6.44
C VAL A 105 -7.54 18.31 7.58
N TRP A 106 -8.31 19.14 8.30
CA TRP A 106 -9.07 18.68 9.46
C TRP A 106 -10.30 19.56 9.67
N GLY A 107 -11.38 18.94 10.13
CA GLY A 107 -12.65 19.60 10.40
C GLY A 107 -13.45 18.83 11.46
N THR A 108 -14.46 19.46 12.01
CA THR A 108 -15.42 18.80 12.91
C THR A 108 -16.49 18.07 12.10
N PRO A 109 -17.16 17.04 12.67
CA PRO A 109 -18.32 16.40 12.03
C PRO A 109 -19.35 17.39 11.46
N SER A 110 -19.56 18.54 12.13
CA SER A 110 -20.48 19.59 11.68
C SER A 110 -19.95 20.47 10.54
N SER A 111 -18.64 20.69 10.46
CA SER A 111 -18.04 21.55 9.43
C SER A 111 -17.58 20.77 8.20
N ASP A 112 -17.50 19.44 8.29
CA ASP A 112 -16.84 18.57 7.30
C ASP A 112 -17.61 17.26 7.04
N GLN A 113 -18.94 17.34 7.11
CA GLN A 113 -19.82 16.18 7.02
C GLN A 113 -19.59 15.37 5.73
N GLY A 114 -19.38 16.03 4.59
CA GLY A 114 -19.18 15.37 3.31
C GLY A 114 -17.90 14.52 3.26
N ARG A 115 -16.81 14.97 3.89
CA ARG A 115 -15.58 14.17 3.98
C ARG A 115 -15.75 12.98 4.91
N TYR A 116 -16.38 13.18 6.07
CA TYR A 116 -16.66 12.07 6.99
C TYR A 116 -17.59 11.03 6.35
N GLN A 117 -18.57 11.45 5.57
CA GLN A 117 -19.39 10.54 4.81
C GLN A 117 -18.55 9.77 3.77
N ALA A 118 -17.75 10.45 2.95
CA ALA A 118 -16.92 9.76 1.95
C ALA A 118 -15.92 8.76 2.57
N TRP A 119 -15.37 9.09 3.74
CA TRP A 119 -14.55 8.16 4.52
C TRP A 119 -15.34 6.98 5.08
N PHE A 120 -16.58 7.21 5.54
CA PHE A 120 -17.47 6.13 5.94
C PHE A 120 -17.80 5.21 4.76
N GLU A 121 -18.08 5.75 3.57
CA GLU A 121 -18.32 4.96 2.36
C GLU A 121 -17.11 4.09 2.01
N PHE A 122 -15.89 4.63 2.10
CA PHE A 122 -14.67 3.82 1.95
C PHE A 122 -14.64 2.65 2.94
N CYS A 123 -14.86 2.91 4.23
CA CYS A 123 -14.85 1.88 5.26
C CYS A 123 -15.94 0.81 5.01
N SER A 124 -17.16 1.24 4.67
CA SER A 124 -18.29 0.36 4.41
C SER A 124 -18.06 -0.52 3.18
N GLN A 125 -17.64 0.07 2.06
CA GLN A 125 -17.44 -0.65 0.80
C GLN A 125 -16.25 -1.59 0.87
N LEU A 126 -15.17 -1.18 1.52
CA LEU A 126 -14.03 -2.07 1.75
C LEU A 126 -14.41 -3.20 2.70
N GLY A 127 -15.21 -2.91 3.74
CA GLY A 127 -15.77 -3.91 4.66
C GLY A 127 -16.57 -4.98 3.94
N GLU A 128 -17.48 -4.58 3.03
CA GLU A 128 -18.22 -5.53 2.17
C GLU A 128 -17.29 -6.38 1.29
N LEU A 129 -16.23 -5.78 0.72
CA LEU A 129 -15.29 -6.50 -0.14
C LEU A 129 -14.49 -7.56 0.61
N VAL A 130 -14.08 -7.27 1.85
CA VAL A 130 -13.24 -8.16 2.68
C VAL A 130 -14.02 -8.98 3.71
N ASP A 131 -15.35 -8.87 3.70
CA ASP A 131 -16.30 -9.53 4.62
C ASP A 131 -16.03 -9.20 6.11
N CYS A 132 -15.75 -7.93 6.40
CA CYS A 132 -15.49 -7.42 7.75
C CYS A 132 -16.37 -6.21 8.06
N ASP A 133 -16.76 -6.05 9.33
CA ASP A 133 -17.69 -4.99 9.75
C ASP A 133 -16.97 -3.68 10.13
N LEU A 134 -15.75 -3.78 10.67
CA LEU A 134 -14.99 -2.64 11.17
C LEU A 134 -13.74 -2.41 10.33
N VAL A 135 -13.65 -1.25 9.69
CA VAL A 135 -12.53 -0.86 8.83
C VAL A 135 -11.94 0.46 9.29
N GLY A 136 -10.63 0.49 9.52
CA GLY A 136 -9.91 1.70 9.87
C GLY A 136 -9.58 2.56 8.66
N LEU A 137 -9.45 3.87 8.87
CA LEU A 137 -8.85 4.75 7.86
C LEU A 137 -7.44 4.26 7.50
N PRO A 138 -7.03 4.39 6.23
CA PRO A 138 -5.84 3.72 5.74
C PRO A 138 -4.56 4.28 6.36
N VAL A 139 -3.58 3.40 6.55
CA VAL A 139 -2.20 3.70 6.97
C VAL A 139 -1.28 3.78 5.75
N TYR A 140 -0.01 4.12 5.96
CA TYR A 140 0.91 4.43 4.86
C TYR A 140 1.14 3.30 3.86
N THR A 141 1.28 2.06 4.35
CA THR A 141 1.56 0.89 3.51
C THR A 141 0.93 -0.39 4.03
N TRP A 142 0.82 -1.42 3.18
CA TRP A 142 0.46 -2.77 3.61
C TRP A 142 1.42 -3.28 4.71
N GLY A 143 2.73 -3.01 4.60
CA GLY A 143 3.68 -3.34 5.68
C GLY A 143 3.35 -2.67 7.01
N CYS A 144 2.92 -1.40 6.99
CA CYS A 144 2.44 -0.72 8.20
C CYS A 144 1.19 -1.39 8.76
N ALA A 145 0.22 -1.73 7.89
CA ALA A 145 -1.01 -2.39 8.30
C ALA A 145 -0.74 -3.76 8.94
N ALA A 146 0.14 -4.58 8.34
CA ALA A 146 0.55 -5.87 8.88
C ALA A 146 1.28 -5.71 10.23
N GLY A 147 2.24 -4.78 10.34
CA GLY A 147 2.94 -4.49 11.60
C GLY A 147 1.98 -4.06 12.71
N HIS A 148 1.02 -3.21 12.38
CA HIS A 148 -0.05 -2.79 13.28
C HIS A 148 -0.96 -3.95 13.70
N ALA A 149 -1.37 -4.81 12.77
CA ALA A 149 -2.22 -5.97 13.05
C ALA A 149 -1.52 -6.99 13.97
N LEU A 150 -0.23 -7.28 13.73
CA LEU A 150 0.58 -8.13 14.60
C LEU A 150 0.68 -7.55 16.02
N ARG A 151 0.81 -6.24 16.12
CA ARG A 151 0.85 -5.54 17.42
C ARG A 151 -0.48 -5.56 18.13
N MET A 152 -1.57 -5.42 17.38
CA MET A 152 -2.94 -5.56 17.86
C MET A 152 -3.20 -6.97 18.39
N ALA A 153 -2.86 -8.02 17.65
CA ALA A 153 -2.98 -9.41 18.11
C ALA A 153 -2.22 -9.68 19.42
N SER A 154 -1.00 -9.18 19.54
CA SER A 154 -0.21 -9.28 20.77
C SER A 154 -0.86 -8.59 21.97
N ARG A 155 -1.52 -7.45 21.78
CA ARG A 155 -2.26 -6.78 22.86
C ARG A 155 -3.53 -7.53 23.24
N LEU A 156 -4.20 -8.15 22.27
CA LEU A 156 -5.43 -8.93 22.48
C LEU A 156 -5.19 -10.16 23.37
N ASN A 157 -4.12 -10.91 23.11
CA ASN A 157 -3.87 -12.18 23.79
C ASN A 157 -2.67 -12.17 24.75
N GLY A 158 -1.91 -11.08 24.83
CA GLY A 158 -0.78 -10.90 25.74
C GLY A 158 0.50 -11.65 25.33
N ARG A 159 0.51 -12.29 24.17
CA ARG A 159 1.65 -13.10 23.68
C ARG A 159 2.56 -12.30 22.76
N ARG A 160 3.74 -12.86 22.45
CA ARG A 160 4.82 -12.12 21.77
C ARG A 160 5.46 -12.82 20.58
N LYS A 161 5.17 -14.09 20.35
CA LYS A 161 5.68 -14.79 19.17
C LYS A 161 4.70 -14.61 18.01
N VAL A 162 5.20 -14.18 16.85
CA VAL A 162 4.40 -14.07 15.64
C VAL A 162 5.03 -14.90 14.53
N LEU A 163 4.21 -15.64 13.80
CA LEU A 163 4.65 -16.42 12.66
C LEU A 163 4.36 -15.64 11.38
N VAL A 164 5.34 -15.56 10.49
CA VAL A 164 5.22 -14.94 9.17
C VAL A 164 5.82 -15.88 8.12
N PRO A 165 5.39 -15.85 6.85
CA PRO A 165 6.03 -16.66 5.82
C PRO A 165 7.49 -16.26 5.63
N GLU A 166 8.37 -17.22 5.35
CA GLU A 166 9.78 -16.92 5.04
C GLU A 166 9.90 -16.16 3.71
N VAL A 167 8.98 -16.44 2.78
CA VAL A 167 8.84 -15.71 1.52
C VAL A 167 7.76 -14.65 1.68
N LEU A 168 8.21 -13.41 1.83
CA LEU A 168 7.39 -12.20 1.86
C LEU A 168 8.09 -11.12 1.04
N ASP A 169 7.32 -10.12 0.59
CA ASP A 169 7.92 -8.90 0.04
C ASP A 169 8.98 -8.33 1.00
N PRO A 170 10.24 -8.14 0.56
CA PRO A 170 11.31 -7.73 1.46
C PRO A 170 11.07 -6.37 2.12
N GLU A 171 10.47 -5.41 1.40
CA GLU A 171 10.12 -4.11 1.99
C GLU A 171 9.07 -4.29 3.09
N ARG A 172 8.01 -5.05 2.82
CA ARG A 172 6.96 -5.38 3.79
C ARG A 172 7.53 -6.07 5.02
N LEU A 173 8.43 -7.05 4.84
CA LEU A 173 9.08 -7.75 5.96
C LEU A 173 9.98 -6.80 6.77
N LEU A 174 10.69 -5.89 6.12
CA LEU A 174 11.49 -4.86 6.80
C LEU A 174 10.60 -3.93 7.65
N VAL A 175 9.46 -3.50 7.11
CA VAL A 175 8.50 -2.69 7.86
C VAL A 175 7.92 -3.49 9.03
N ILE A 176 7.48 -4.73 8.82
CA ILE A 176 6.98 -5.60 9.90
C ILE A 176 8.03 -5.76 11.02
N ARG A 177 9.28 -6.03 10.66
CA ARG A 177 10.39 -6.13 11.62
C ARG A 177 10.53 -4.85 12.44
N ASN A 178 10.49 -3.68 11.80
CA ASN A 178 10.58 -2.40 12.49
C ASN A 178 9.44 -2.17 13.50
N TYR A 179 8.23 -2.68 13.25
CA TYR A 179 7.12 -2.62 14.22
C TYR A 179 7.27 -3.62 15.38
N CYS A 180 7.95 -4.74 15.14
CA CYS A 180 8.20 -5.79 16.13
C CYS A 180 9.44 -5.51 17.01
N GLU A 181 10.37 -4.71 16.51
CA GLU A 181 11.65 -4.34 17.12
C GLU A 181 11.58 -3.05 17.98
N PRO A 182 12.66 -2.73 18.73
CA PRO A 182 13.83 -3.56 19.02
C PRO A 182 13.57 -4.51 20.20
N SER A 183 14.36 -5.59 20.31
CA SER A 183 14.28 -6.58 21.42
C SER A 183 14.46 -5.97 22.82
N GLY A 184 15.09 -4.79 22.91
CA GLY A 184 15.19 -4.02 24.15
C GLY A 184 13.87 -3.38 24.60
N MET A 185 12.86 -3.31 23.75
CA MET A 185 11.53 -2.85 24.13
C MET A 185 10.84 -3.92 24.98
N ALA A 186 10.26 -3.50 26.10
CA ALA A 186 9.58 -4.39 27.04
C ALA A 186 8.46 -5.22 26.39
N GLN A 187 7.87 -4.74 25.28
CA GLN A 187 6.77 -5.38 24.55
C GLN A 187 7.18 -5.85 23.14
N HIS A 188 8.47 -6.05 22.85
CA HIS A 188 8.91 -6.53 21.53
C HIS A 188 8.22 -7.84 21.09
N LEU A 189 8.14 -8.07 19.78
CA LEU A 189 7.65 -9.33 19.21
C LEU A 189 8.82 -10.14 18.65
N SER A 190 8.78 -11.44 18.90
CA SER A 190 9.65 -12.41 18.25
C SER A 190 9.00 -12.86 16.94
N ILE A 191 9.65 -12.58 15.82
CA ILE A 191 9.22 -13.04 14.50
C ILE A 191 9.84 -14.41 14.23
N VAL A 192 9.00 -15.39 13.90
CA VAL A 192 9.39 -16.74 13.50
C VAL A 192 8.94 -16.97 12.06
N SER A 193 9.85 -17.41 11.20
CA SER A 193 9.53 -17.69 9.80
C SER A 193 8.95 -19.09 9.63
N MET A 194 7.80 -19.16 8.96
CA MET A 194 7.19 -20.39 8.46
C MET A 194 7.82 -20.74 7.12
N GLN A 195 8.28 -21.97 6.96
CA GLN A 195 8.93 -22.41 5.74
C GLN A 195 7.95 -22.56 4.59
N THR A 196 8.46 -22.43 3.36
CA THR A 196 7.70 -22.61 2.13
C THR A 196 8.10 -23.93 1.46
N ASP A 197 7.13 -24.72 1.02
CA ASP A 197 7.36 -25.90 0.19
C ASP A 197 7.93 -25.47 -1.18
N PRO A 198 9.15 -25.91 -1.56
CA PRO A 198 9.81 -25.42 -2.77
C PRO A 198 9.13 -25.78 -4.09
N ALA A 199 8.23 -26.77 -4.11
CA ALA A 199 7.58 -27.26 -5.32
C ALA A 199 6.25 -26.54 -5.60
N SER A 200 5.51 -26.21 -4.55
CA SER A 200 4.23 -25.49 -4.64
C SER A 200 4.39 -24.00 -4.42
N GLY A 201 5.41 -23.57 -3.66
CA GLY A 201 5.58 -22.18 -3.24
C GLY A 201 4.62 -21.76 -2.13
N ARG A 202 3.95 -22.71 -1.46
CA ARG A 202 3.01 -22.50 -0.35
C ARG A 202 3.66 -22.74 1.00
N ILE A 203 3.04 -22.30 2.09
CA ILE A 203 3.50 -22.59 3.44
C ILE A 203 3.54 -24.10 3.70
N ASP A 204 4.63 -24.60 4.26
CA ASP A 204 4.71 -25.97 4.78
C ASP A 204 3.87 -26.07 6.06
N LEU A 205 2.67 -26.64 5.91
CA LEU A 205 1.72 -26.78 7.00
C LEU A 205 2.25 -27.63 8.17
N ALA A 206 3.03 -28.68 7.91
CA ALA A 206 3.53 -29.55 8.96
C ALA A 206 4.57 -28.81 9.81
N GLN A 207 5.41 -28.03 9.15
CA GLN A 207 6.40 -27.17 9.80
C GLN A 207 5.74 -26.04 10.59
N ALA A 208 4.76 -25.35 9.99
CA ALA A 208 3.99 -24.31 10.66
C ALA A 208 3.26 -24.87 11.91
N ALA A 209 2.62 -26.03 11.80
CA ALA A 209 1.95 -26.69 12.92
C ALA A 209 2.89 -27.00 14.10
N ALA A 210 4.15 -27.37 13.82
CA ALA A 210 5.15 -27.61 14.86
C ALA A 210 5.65 -26.32 15.53
N GLN A 211 5.49 -25.17 14.87
CA GLN A 211 5.86 -23.86 15.39
C GLN A 211 4.71 -23.16 16.13
N ILE A 212 3.45 -23.48 15.85
CA ILE A 212 2.30 -22.86 16.54
C ILE A 212 2.16 -23.46 17.95
N ASP A 213 2.26 -22.61 18.96
CA ASP A 213 2.25 -22.99 20.38
C ASP A 213 1.54 -21.95 21.28
N GLY A 214 1.47 -22.22 22.58
CA GLY A 214 0.80 -21.36 23.56
C GLY A 214 1.40 -19.96 23.73
N ASP A 215 2.61 -19.71 23.17
CA ASP A 215 3.26 -18.39 23.16
C ASP A 215 3.00 -17.61 21.87
N THR A 216 2.29 -18.22 20.91
CA THR A 216 1.97 -17.63 19.62
C THR A 216 0.84 -16.61 19.72
N ALA A 217 1.16 -15.36 19.40
CA ALA A 217 0.22 -14.24 19.36
C ALA A 217 -0.55 -14.20 18.04
N ALA A 218 0.13 -14.43 16.92
CA ALA A 218 -0.49 -14.37 15.61
C ALA A 218 0.21 -15.26 14.59
N VAL A 219 -0.56 -15.73 13.61
CA VAL A 219 -0.08 -16.29 12.35
C VAL A 219 -0.47 -15.32 11.24
N TYR A 220 0.51 -14.80 10.51
CA TYR A 220 0.30 -13.94 9.35
C TYR A 220 0.54 -14.72 8.07
N ILE A 221 -0.37 -14.61 7.10
CA ILE A 221 -0.20 -15.13 5.74
C ILE A 221 -0.69 -14.09 4.73
N GLU A 222 -0.43 -14.34 3.44
CA GLU A 222 -0.94 -13.51 2.35
C GLU A 222 -1.69 -14.37 1.34
N MET A 223 -2.78 -13.83 0.81
CA MET A 223 -3.62 -14.48 -0.19
C MET A 223 -3.91 -13.51 -1.35
N PRO A 224 -3.31 -13.72 -2.54
CA PRO A 224 -2.22 -14.65 -2.83
C PRO A 224 -0.92 -14.31 -2.07
N ASN A 225 0.00 -15.27 -1.95
CA ASN A 225 1.31 -15.04 -1.35
C ASN A 225 2.26 -14.26 -2.28
N TYR A 226 3.49 -13.96 -1.83
CA TYR A 226 4.45 -13.16 -2.59
C TYR A 226 4.78 -13.73 -3.99
N PHE A 227 4.64 -15.04 -4.21
CA PHE A 227 4.84 -15.66 -5.52
C PHE A 227 3.58 -15.65 -6.41
N GLY A 228 2.50 -15.02 -5.93
CA GLY A 228 1.18 -15.05 -6.54
C GLY A 228 0.38 -16.32 -6.26
N ILE A 229 0.90 -17.25 -5.44
CA ILE A 229 0.30 -18.57 -5.19
C ILE A 229 -0.80 -18.49 -4.13
N LEU A 230 -1.87 -19.28 -4.29
CA LEU A 230 -2.95 -19.40 -3.32
C LEU A 230 -2.60 -20.39 -2.19
N GLU A 231 -2.74 -19.96 -0.93
CA GLU A 231 -2.51 -20.78 0.26
C GLU A 231 -3.73 -21.67 0.59
N GLU A 232 -3.89 -22.78 -0.14
CA GLU A 232 -5.07 -23.68 0.00
C GLU A 232 -5.27 -24.27 1.41
N ASP A 233 -4.21 -24.34 2.23
CA ASP A 233 -4.26 -24.81 3.62
C ASP A 233 -4.58 -23.70 4.64
N ALA A 234 -4.96 -22.49 4.19
CA ALA A 234 -5.23 -21.34 5.07
C ALA A 234 -6.26 -21.63 6.18
N GLU A 235 -7.35 -22.35 5.88
CA GLU A 235 -8.36 -22.74 6.88
C GLU A 235 -7.78 -23.66 7.97
N ARG A 236 -6.86 -24.55 7.58
CA ARG A 236 -6.18 -25.46 8.51
C ARG A 236 -5.18 -24.70 9.37
N LEU A 237 -4.47 -23.73 8.81
CA LEU A 237 -3.61 -22.81 9.56
C LEU A 237 -4.42 -22.01 10.58
N ALA A 238 -5.57 -21.45 10.18
CA ALA A 238 -6.47 -20.72 11.08
C ALA A 238 -6.92 -21.61 12.24
N THR A 239 -7.37 -22.84 11.94
CA THR A 239 -7.76 -23.82 12.96
C THR A 239 -6.64 -24.10 13.98
N LEU A 240 -5.40 -24.25 13.50
CA LEU A 240 -4.23 -24.48 14.37
C LEU A 240 -3.92 -23.24 15.24
N ALA A 241 -3.98 -22.04 14.65
CA ALA A 241 -3.79 -20.78 15.37
C ALA A 241 -4.84 -20.62 16.48
N HIS A 242 -6.12 -20.82 16.15
CA HIS A 242 -7.22 -20.71 17.10
C HIS A 242 -7.17 -21.76 18.21
N ALA A 243 -6.67 -22.96 17.94
CA ALA A 243 -6.52 -24.02 18.95
C ALA A 243 -5.59 -23.63 20.12
N VAL A 244 -4.62 -22.75 19.87
CA VAL A 244 -3.76 -22.15 20.91
C VAL A 244 -4.21 -20.75 21.31
N GLY A 245 -5.28 -20.22 20.71
CA GLY A 245 -5.84 -18.89 20.93
C GLY A 245 -5.06 -17.75 20.26
N ALA A 246 -4.24 -18.04 19.25
CA ALA A 246 -3.57 -17.03 18.44
C ALA A 246 -4.55 -16.41 17.43
N GLU A 247 -4.30 -15.17 17.02
CA GLU A 247 -5.09 -14.53 15.95
C GLU A 247 -4.56 -14.94 14.57
N MET A 248 -5.46 -15.17 13.63
CA MET A 248 -5.13 -15.38 12.22
C MET A 248 -5.22 -14.06 11.45
N ILE A 249 -4.11 -13.62 10.87
CA ILE A 249 -4.02 -12.37 10.12
C ILE A 249 -3.77 -12.69 8.65
N VAL A 250 -4.62 -12.16 7.76
CA VAL A 250 -4.50 -12.41 6.32
C VAL A 250 -4.31 -11.09 5.58
N GLY A 251 -3.18 -10.98 4.89
CA GLY A 251 -2.92 -9.92 3.93
C GLY A 251 -3.53 -10.24 2.57
N VAL A 252 -4.19 -9.28 1.92
CA VAL A 252 -4.77 -9.48 0.59
C VAL A 252 -4.44 -8.37 -0.39
N ASP A 253 -4.32 -8.77 -1.66
CA ASP A 253 -4.54 -7.91 -2.80
C ASP A 253 -6.05 -7.80 -3.05
N PRO A 254 -6.69 -6.64 -2.81
CA PRO A 254 -8.15 -6.55 -2.79
C PRO A 254 -8.79 -6.79 -4.16
N ILE A 255 -8.06 -6.62 -5.28
CA ILE A 255 -8.60 -6.93 -6.62
C ILE A 255 -8.81 -8.44 -6.81
N SER A 256 -8.06 -9.28 -6.09
CA SER A 256 -8.24 -10.74 -6.15
C SER A 256 -9.59 -11.21 -5.63
N LEU A 257 -10.23 -10.43 -4.75
CA LEU A 257 -11.49 -10.76 -4.08
C LEU A 257 -12.71 -10.72 -5.02
N GLY A 258 -12.53 -10.27 -6.27
CA GLY A 258 -13.53 -10.47 -7.31
C GLY A 258 -13.72 -11.93 -7.73
N VAL A 259 -12.72 -12.79 -7.47
CA VAL A 259 -12.75 -14.22 -7.85
C VAL A 259 -12.31 -15.16 -6.73
N LEU A 260 -11.77 -14.64 -5.63
CA LEU A 260 -11.38 -15.39 -4.44
C LEU A 260 -12.38 -15.16 -3.31
N ALA A 261 -12.53 -16.17 -2.45
CA ALA A 261 -13.32 -16.01 -1.23
C ALA A 261 -12.66 -14.99 -0.27
N PRO A 262 -13.44 -14.19 0.46
CA PRO A 262 -12.89 -13.21 1.39
C PRO A 262 -12.26 -13.90 2.62
N PRO A 263 -11.23 -13.30 3.26
CA PRO A 263 -10.46 -13.97 4.30
C PRO A 263 -11.21 -14.53 5.53
N PRO A 264 -12.24 -13.85 6.05
CA PRO A 264 -13.01 -14.38 7.18
C PRO A 264 -13.65 -15.75 6.89
N SER A 265 -13.98 -16.05 5.62
CA SER A 265 -14.57 -17.33 5.22
C SER A 265 -13.65 -18.55 5.44
N TYR A 266 -12.33 -18.33 5.56
CA TYR A 266 -11.34 -19.35 5.89
C TYR A 266 -10.59 -19.05 7.19
N GLY A 267 -11.21 -18.27 8.08
CA GLY A 267 -10.79 -18.15 9.47
C GLY A 267 -9.88 -16.96 9.80
N ALA A 268 -9.81 -15.93 8.94
CA ALA A 268 -9.12 -14.69 9.31
C ALA A 268 -9.85 -13.93 10.44
N ASP A 269 -9.09 -13.41 11.40
CA ASP A 269 -9.56 -12.52 12.47
C ASP A 269 -9.31 -11.05 12.15
N ILE A 270 -8.15 -10.78 11.54
CA ILE A 270 -7.74 -9.46 11.12
C ILE A 270 -7.32 -9.54 9.65
N VAL A 271 -7.94 -8.72 8.81
CA VAL A 271 -7.60 -8.61 7.39
C VAL A 271 -6.79 -7.35 7.17
N VAL A 272 -5.68 -7.48 6.45
CA VAL A 272 -4.85 -6.34 6.04
C VAL A 272 -4.62 -6.39 4.54
N GLY A 273 -4.12 -5.32 3.96
CA GLY A 273 -3.79 -5.29 2.54
C GLY A 273 -3.37 -3.91 2.07
N THR A 274 -3.21 -3.75 0.77
CA THR A 274 -2.99 -2.45 0.13
C THR A 274 -4.28 -1.93 -0.49
N THR A 275 -4.46 -0.61 -0.51
CA THR A 275 -5.55 0.07 -1.20
C THR A 275 -5.14 0.56 -2.59
N GLN A 276 -3.87 0.39 -3.01
CA GLN A 276 -3.38 0.88 -4.30
C GLN A 276 -4.20 0.38 -5.51
N PRO A 277 -4.57 -0.92 -5.60
CA PRO A 277 -5.35 -1.41 -6.73
C PRO A 277 -6.75 -0.80 -6.84
N LEU A 278 -7.23 -0.13 -5.79
CA LEU A 278 -8.57 0.43 -5.71
C LEU A 278 -8.59 1.86 -6.27
N GLY A 279 -8.16 2.05 -7.51
CA GLY A 279 -8.23 3.35 -8.20
C GLY A 279 -7.16 4.36 -7.79
N VAL A 280 -6.00 3.90 -7.32
CA VAL A 280 -4.86 4.77 -6.98
C VAL A 280 -3.67 4.43 -7.88
N HIS A 281 -3.07 5.45 -8.48
CA HIS A 281 -1.88 5.30 -9.32
C HIS A 281 -0.66 4.92 -8.47
N MET A 282 0.34 4.31 -9.11
CA MET A 282 1.55 3.83 -8.40
C MET A 282 2.37 4.97 -7.76
N TYR A 283 2.40 6.15 -8.38
CA TYR A 283 3.13 7.35 -7.91
C TYR A 283 4.57 7.10 -7.44
N GLY A 284 5.29 6.15 -8.04
CA GLY A 284 6.65 5.78 -7.62
C GLY A 284 6.73 5.29 -6.17
N GLY A 285 5.66 4.67 -5.65
CA GLY A 285 5.54 4.20 -4.27
C GLY A 285 4.60 5.04 -3.39
N GLY A 286 4.20 6.24 -3.82
CA GLY A 286 3.35 7.14 -3.03
C GLY A 286 1.87 6.75 -2.91
N GLY A 287 1.41 5.79 -3.73
CA GLY A 287 0.01 5.33 -3.75
C GLY A 287 -0.29 4.09 -2.91
N LEU A 288 0.67 3.60 -2.13
CA LEU A 288 0.66 2.25 -1.55
C LEU A 288 -0.09 2.09 -0.21
N GLY A 289 -1.13 2.89 0.04
CA GLY A 289 -1.86 2.90 1.32
C GLY A 289 -2.26 1.50 1.82
N GLY A 290 -2.24 1.27 3.13
CA GLY A 290 -2.62 0.00 3.75
C GLY A 290 -3.94 0.08 4.51
N PHE A 291 -4.71 -1.01 4.56
CA PHE A 291 -5.95 -1.06 5.36
C PHE A 291 -5.88 -2.13 6.44
N ILE A 292 -6.72 -1.98 7.47
CA ILE A 292 -6.93 -2.95 8.55
C ILE A 292 -8.44 -3.11 8.75
N ALA A 293 -8.93 -4.34 8.65
CA ALA A 293 -10.33 -4.69 8.81
C ALA A 293 -10.51 -5.86 9.78
N THR A 294 -11.59 -5.84 10.56
CA THR A 294 -11.94 -6.88 11.55
C THR A 294 -13.46 -6.98 11.69
N ARG A 295 -13.92 -7.97 12.45
CA ARG A 295 -15.31 -8.02 12.95
C ARG A 295 -15.58 -6.86 13.91
N ASP A 296 -16.82 -6.37 13.96
CA ASP A 296 -17.24 -5.31 14.90
C ASP A 296 -17.44 -5.88 16.31
N GLU A 297 -16.32 -6.21 16.96
CA GLU A 297 -16.29 -6.65 18.34
C GLU A 297 -15.51 -5.64 19.18
N GLU A 298 -16.01 -5.32 20.38
CA GLU A 298 -15.40 -4.34 21.28
C GLU A 298 -13.91 -4.62 21.53
N ARG A 299 -13.51 -5.90 21.63
CA ARG A 299 -12.10 -6.27 21.81
C ARG A 299 -11.21 -5.83 20.66
N TYR A 300 -11.67 -5.96 19.40
CA TYR A 300 -10.92 -5.50 18.23
C TYR A 300 -10.99 -3.99 18.11
N ALA A 301 -12.19 -3.41 18.23
CA ALA A 301 -12.41 -1.97 18.11
C ALA A 301 -11.51 -1.18 19.06
N ARG A 302 -11.36 -1.64 20.30
CA ARG A 302 -10.49 -1.02 21.30
C ARG A 302 -9.02 -1.06 20.92
N GLU A 303 -8.57 -2.03 20.13
CA GLU A 303 -7.16 -2.25 19.80
C GLU A 303 -6.71 -1.60 18.49
N TYR A 304 -7.62 -0.95 17.77
CA TYR A 304 -7.34 -0.32 16.49
C TYR A 304 -6.25 0.76 16.60
N PRO A 305 -5.23 0.72 15.72
CA PRO A 305 -4.16 1.69 15.71
C PRO A 305 -4.37 2.76 14.63
N THR A 306 -5.63 3.04 14.28
CA THR A 306 -5.99 4.04 13.27
C THR A 306 -7.30 4.72 13.65
N LEU A 307 -7.62 5.81 12.95
CA LEU A 307 -8.88 6.50 13.13
C LEU A 307 -10.04 5.69 12.58
N LEU A 308 -11.11 5.59 13.38
CA LEU A 308 -12.37 4.94 13.03
C LEU A 308 -13.42 6.00 12.72
N VAL A 309 -14.18 5.80 11.65
CA VAL A 309 -15.30 6.66 11.26
C VAL A 309 -16.60 5.89 11.46
N SER A 310 -17.53 6.49 12.19
CA SER A 310 -18.84 5.91 12.49
C SER A 310 -19.97 6.83 12.05
N MET A 311 -21.14 6.24 11.81
CA MET A 311 -22.40 6.95 11.61
C MET A 311 -23.21 7.03 12.91
N THR A 312 -23.99 8.10 13.09
CA THR A 312 -24.88 8.27 14.25
C THR A 312 -26.09 9.14 13.91
N SER A 313 -27.16 9.07 14.71
CA SER A 313 -28.31 9.96 14.59
C SER A 313 -27.98 11.39 15.05
N THR A 314 -28.53 12.41 14.40
CA THR A 314 -28.38 13.80 14.87
C THR A 314 -29.51 14.23 15.83
N SER A 315 -29.44 15.48 16.30
CA SER A 315 -30.52 16.10 17.09
C SER A 315 -31.85 16.25 16.33
N ARG A 316 -31.84 16.12 14.99
CA ARG A 316 -33.02 16.16 14.14
C ARG A 316 -33.35 14.74 13.68
N ALA A 317 -34.58 14.31 13.94
CA ALA A 317 -35.02 12.97 13.58
C ALA A 317 -34.89 12.71 12.07
N GLY A 318 -34.31 11.57 11.71
CA GLY A 318 -34.10 11.14 10.33
C GLY A 318 -32.79 11.63 9.68
N GLU A 319 -32.05 12.54 10.32
CA GLU A 319 -30.72 12.94 9.86
C GLU A 319 -29.63 12.02 10.41
N ILE A 320 -28.62 11.73 9.58
CA ILE A 320 -27.44 10.94 9.93
C ILE A 320 -26.21 11.85 9.90
N GLY A 321 -25.41 11.77 10.96
CA GLY A 321 -24.10 12.38 11.06
C GLY A 321 -22.99 11.34 10.95
N PHE A 322 -21.82 11.76 10.48
CA PHE A 322 -20.63 10.93 10.38
C PHE A 322 -19.49 11.62 11.13
N GLY A 323 -18.68 10.86 11.85
CA GLY A 323 -17.59 11.43 12.63
C GLY A 323 -16.63 10.37 13.16
N LEU A 324 -15.54 10.85 13.76
CA LEU A 324 -14.59 9.97 14.42
C LEU A 324 -15.19 9.37 15.68
N SER A 325 -14.89 8.09 15.91
CA SER A 325 -15.27 7.33 17.09
C SER A 325 -14.03 6.77 17.78
N LEU A 326 -14.17 6.44 19.08
CA LEU A 326 -13.15 5.77 19.89
C LEU A 326 -11.79 6.50 19.92
N ALA A 327 -11.82 7.84 19.96
CA ALA A 327 -10.59 8.64 19.98
C ALA A 327 -9.70 8.32 21.20
N GLU A 328 -10.27 7.78 22.29
CA GLU A 328 -9.56 7.46 23.53
C GLU A 328 -8.49 6.38 23.35
N GLN A 329 -8.60 5.52 22.35
CA GLN A 329 -7.56 4.49 22.09
C GLN A 329 -6.39 5.02 21.24
N SER A 330 -6.58 6.17 20.60
CA SER A 330 -5.58 6.79 19.73
C SER A 330 -4.63 7.72 20.48
N SER A 331 -3.54 8.11 19.83
CA SER A 331 -2.64 9.14 20.38
C SER A 331 -3.32 10.50 20.58
N TYR A 332 -4.43 10.80 19.88
CA TYR A 332 -5.22 12.01 20.09
C TYR A 332 -5.95 12.03 21.45
N GLY A 333 -6.39 10.88 21.94
CA GLY A 333 -7.07 10.76 23.23
C GLY A 333 -6.15 10.39 24.39
N SER A 334 -5.13 9.56 24.13
CA SER A 334 -4.31 8.91 25.16
C SER A 334 -2.80 9.16 25.06
N ARG A 335 -2.35 9.94 24.08
CA ARG A 335 -0.94 10.31 23.85
C ARG A 335 -0.02 9.08 23.85
N GLU A 336 0.92 8.97 24.80
CA GLU A 336 1.87 7.86 24.91
C GLU A 336 1.21 6.50 25.19
N ASN A 337 -0.04 6.49 25.67
CA ASN A 337 -0.83 5.27 25.89
C ASN A 337 -1.72 4.94 24.67
N GLY A 338 -1.66 5.76 23.62
CA GLY A 338 -2.32 5.48 22.35
C GLY A 338 -1.76 4.21 21.70
N LYS A 339 -2.60 3.53 20.92
CA LYS A 339 -2.24 2.30 20.20
C LYS A 339 -1.63 2.57 18.83
N ASP A 340 -1.48 3.85 18.53
CA ASP A 340 -0.94 4.41 17.32
C ASP A 340 0.06 5.53 17.62
N TRP A 341 0.65 6.05 16.56
CA TRP A 341 1.36 7.32 16.53
C TRP A 341 0.77 8.22 15.44
N THR A 342 -0.55 8.13 15.27
CA THR A 342 -1.26 8.70 14.13
C THR A 342 -1.19 10.22 14.12
N GLY A 343 -0.80 10.77 12.98
CA GLY A 343 -1.00 12.16 12.61
C GLY A 343 -1.66 12.22 11.23
N ASN A 344 -0.93 12.75 10.26
CA ASN A 344 -1.32 12.64 8.86
C ASN A 344 -1.17 11.19 8.38
N SER A 345 -2.13 10.69 7.61
CA SER A 345 -1.99 9.44 6.86
C SER A 345 -2.41 9.70 5.41
N VAL A 346 -2.69 8.64 4.66
CA VAL A 346 -3.04 8.66 3.24
C VAL A 346 -4.55 8.80 2.98
N TYR A 347 -5.25 9.60 3.79
CA TYR A 347 -6.72 9.67 3.81
C TYR A 347 -7.35 10.21 2.51
N LEU A 348 -6.58 10.92 1.67
CA LEU A 348 -7.06 11.32 0.34
C LEU A 348 -7.28 10.09 -0.55
N TRP A 349 -6.47 9.05 -0.40
CA TRP A 349 -6.63 7.80 -1.15
C TRP A 349 -7.92 7.07 -0.77
N ALA A 350 -8.39 7.17 0.48
CA ALA A 350 -9.70 6.63 0.85
C ALA A 350 -10.84 7.21 -0.02
N ILE A 351 -10.75 8.49 -0.41
CA ILE A 351 -11.72 9.13 -1.31
C ILE A 351 -11.67 8.51 -2.72
N ALA A 352 -10.46 8.35 -3.27
CA ALA A 352 -10.27 7.69 -4.56
C ALA A 352 -10.75 6.23 -4.53
N ASN A 353 -10.45 5.52 -3.44
CA ASN A 353 -10.86 4.14 -3.21
C ASN A 353 -12.38 3.99 -3.15
N ALA A 354 -13.09 4.87 -2.42
CA ALA A 354 -14.55 4.86 -2.37
C ALA A 354 -15.17 5.08 -3.76
N VAL A 355 -14.61 5.99 -4.55
CA VAL A 355 -15.06 6.21 -5.94
C VAL A 355 -14.85 4.94 -6.78
N TYR A 356 -13.67 4.33 -6.70
CA TYR A 356 -13.35 3.11 -7.45
C TYR A 356 -14.27 1.95 -7.08
N LEU A 357 -14.43 1.66 -5.78
CA LEU A 357 -15.28 0.61 -5.26
C LEU A 357 -16.73 0.79 -5.71
N SER A 358 -17.25 2.03 -5.63
CA SER A 358 -18.59 2.38 -6.10
C SER A 358 -18.79 2.15 -7.60
N LEU A 359 -17.76 2.39 -8.41
CA LEU A 359 -17.83 2.27 -9.87
C LEU A 359 -17.73 0.83 -10.35
N MET A 360 -16.80 0.06 -9.76
CA MET A 360 -16.59 -1.32 -10.14
C MET A 360 -17.79 -2.18 -9.71
N GLY A 361 -18.22 -2.02 -8.46
CA GLY A 361 -19.21 -2.90 -7.85
C GLY A 361 -18.83 -4.39 -7.93
N PRO A 362 -19.70 -5.30 -7.48
CA PRO A 362 -19.40 -6.73 -7.47
C PRO A 362 -19.07 -7.30 -8.86
N GLN A 363 -19.84 -6.91 -9.89
CA GLN A 363 -19.65 -7.42 -11.25
C GLN A 363 -18.32 -6.96 -11.85
N GLY A 364 -17.92 -5.70 -11.67
CA GLY A 364 -16.66 -5.19 -12.21
C GLY A 364 -15.45 -5.88 -11.59
N PHE A 365 -15.50 -6.19 -10.29
CA PHE A 365 -14.47 -6.97 -9.61
C PHE A 365 -14.39 -8.40 -10.17
N GLU A 366 -15.52 -9.07 -10.37
CA GLU A 366 -15.55 -10.40 -10.97
C GLU A 366 -14.97 -10.40 -12.40
N ASP A 367 -15.39 -9.45 -13.23
CA ASP A 367 -14.92 -9.32 -14.61
C ASP A 367 -13.41 -9.06 -14.66
N ALA A 368 -12.91 -8.14 -13.82
CA ALA A 368 -11.48 -7.84 -13.72
C ALA A 368 -10.69 -9.07 -13.24
N GLY A 369 -11.15 -9.74 -12.19
CA GLY A 369 -10.49 -10.93 -11.65
C GLY A 369 -10.44 -12.09 -12.65
N ARG A 370 -11.52 -12.33 -13.41
CA ARG A 370 -11.56 -13.33 -14.49
C ARG A 370 -10.60 -12.99 -15.61
N LEU A 371 -10.55 -11.73 -16.02
CA LEU A 371 -9.66 -11.26 -17.08
C LEU A 371 -8.19 -11.40 -16.69
N ILE A 372 -7.82 -10.92 -15.50
CA ILE A 372 -6.47 -11.04 -14.93
C ILE A 372 -6.04 -12.50 -14.88
N THR A 373 -6.91 -13.38 -14.36
CA THR A 373 -6.61 -14.82 -14.25
C THR A 373 -6.39 -15.44 -15.64
N ALA A 374 -7.24 -15.11 -16.62
CA ALA A 374 -7.09 -15.65 -17.97
C ALA A 374 -5.81 -15.17 -18.65
N GLN A 375 -5.49 -13.88 -18.55
CA GLN A 375 -4.29 -13.29 -19.13
C GLN A 375 -3.01 -13.81 -18.45
N ALA A 376 -2.99 -13.91 -17.12
CA ALA A 376 -1.83 -14.42 -16.38
C ALA A 376 -1.55 -15.89 -16.73
N ARG A 377 -2.60 -16.72 -16.86
CA ARG A 377 -2.45 -18.12 -17.32
C ARG A 377 -1.95 -18.19 -18.76
N TYR A 378 -2.45 -17.34 -19.65
CA TYR A 378 -1.97 -17.28 -21.03
C TYR A 378 -0.48 -16.88 -21.09
N ALA A 379 -0.08 -15.86 -20.31
CA ALA A 379 1.31 -15.45 -20.21
C ALA A 379 2.22 -16.56 -19.68
N ALA A 380 1.84 -17.22 -18.58
CA ALA A 380 2.59 -18.34 -18.02
C ALA A 380 2.79 -19.48 -19.05
N GLN A 381 1.73 -19.86 -19.78
CA GLN A 381 1.81 -20.87 -20.83
C GLN A 381 2.73 -20.45 -21.99
N ARG A 382 2.66 -19.18 -22.40
CA ARG A 382 3.53 -18.65 -23.45
C ARG A 382 4.98 -18.66 -23.02
N LEU A 383 5.30 -18.11 -21.85
CA LEU A 383 6.67 -18.05 -21.36
C LEU A 383 7.27 -19.44 -21.16
N ALA A 384 6.50 -20.41 -20.64
CA ALA A 384 6.95 -21.80 -20.49
C ALA A 384 7.18 -22.53 -21.83
N ALA A 385 6.72 -21.99 -22.97
CA ALA A 385 6.99 -22.55 -24.28
C ALA A 385 8.35 -22.12 -24.86
N LEU A 386 9.06 -21.18 -24.22
CA LEU A 386 10.41 -20.78 -24.63
C LEU A 386 11.45 -21.82 -24.20
N PRO A 387 12.44 -22.15 -25.06
CA PRO A 387 13.52 -23.06 -24.69
C PRO A 387 14.27 -22.60 -23.44
N GLY A 388 14.41 -23.49 -22.46
CA GLY A 388 15.13 -23.21 -21.20
C GLY A 388 14.36 -22.36 -20.18
N VAL A 389 13.10 -22.00 -20.45
CA VAL A 389 12.23 -21.23 -19.54
C VAL A 389 11.15 -22.14 -18.96
N THR A 390 10.90 -22.03 -17.65
CA THR A 390 9.81 -22.78 -16.99
C THR A 390 9.01 -21.89 -16.04
N VAL A 391 7.80 -22.31 -15.69
CA VAL A 391 6.99 -21.74 -14.59
C VAL A 391 6.96 -22.84 -13.52
N PRO A 392 7.86 -22.82 -12.52
CA PRO A 392 8.21 -24.02 -11.76
C PRO A 392 7.22 -24.35 -10.63
N LEU A 393 6.43 -23.38 -10.17
CA LEU A 393 5.53 -23.56 -9.04
C LEU A 393 4.20 -24.17 -9.50
N SER A 394 3.76 -25.20 -8.78
CA SER A 394 2.60 -26.03 -9.16
C SER A 394 1.25 -25.53 -8.64
N GLY A 395 1.22 -24.52 -7.78
CA GLY A 395 0.01 -23.99 -7.19
C GLY A 395 -0.85 -23.15 -8.14
N SER A 396 -2.13 -23.01 -7.81
CA SER A 396 -2.98 -21.99 -8.43
C SER A 396 -2.43 -20.61 -8.08
N PHE A 397 -2.44 -19.68 -9.03
CA PHE A 397 -1.97 -18.32 -8.83
C PHE A 397 -2.95 -17.29 -9.38
N PHE A 398 -2.83 -16.07 -8.88
CA PHE A 398 -3.56 -14.90 -9.37
C PHE A 398 -2.58 -13.77 -9.64
N LYS A 399 -2.71 -13.13 -10.82
CA LYS A 399 -1.95 -11.95 -11.28
C LYS A 399 -0.44 -12.17 -11.47
N GLU A 400 0.22 -12.80 -10.52
CA GLU A 400 1.67 -12.97 -10.48
C GLU A 400 2.06 -14.44 -10.52
N PHE A 401 3.21 -14.72 -11.12
CA PHE A 401 3.78 -16.07 -11.17
C PHE A 401 5.29 -16.02 -11.37
N VAL A 402 5.97 -17.04 -10.85
CA VAL A 402 7.44 -17.17 -10.94
C VAL A 402 7.83 -17.79 -12.29
N VAL A 403 8.82 -17.20 -12.95
CA VAL A 403 9.44 -17.72 -14.17
C VAL A 403 10.91 -18.03 -13.89
N ASP A 404 11.35 -19.23 -14.26
CA ASP A 404 12.72 -19.71 -14.07
C ASP A 404 13.47 -19.71 -15.40
N PHE A 405 14.57 -18.96 -15.45
CA PHE A 405 15.47 -18.83 -16.60
C PHE A 405 16.78 -19.61 -16.41
N SER A 406 16.92 -20.40 -15.33
CA SER A 406 18.19 -21.04 -14.98
C SER A 406 18.74 -21.96 -16.08
N ALA A 407 17.86 -22.60 -16.85
CA ALA A 407 18.27 -23.46 -17.97
C ALA A 407 18.61 -22.71 -19.27
N THR A 408 18.44 -21.37 -19.31
CA THR A 408 18.81 -20.55 -20.47
C THR A 408 20.29 -20.18 -20.53
N GLY A 409 21.02 -20.32 -19.40
CA GLY A 409 22.40 -19.84 -19.28
C GLY A 409 22.55 -18.31 -19.16
N ARG A 410 21.44 -17.55 -19.19
CA ARG A 410 21.43 -16.10 -19.02
C ARG A 410 20.95 -15.72 -17.62
N SER A 411 21.43 -14.58 -17.14
CA SER A 411 20.98 -14.03 -15.85
C SER A 411 19.70 -13.21 -16.03
N VAL A 412 18.82 -13.19 -15.01
CA VAL A 412 17.61 -12.35 -15.00
C VAL A 412 17.98 -10.89 -15.20
N ALA A 413 19.04 -10.41 -14.55
CA ALA A 413 19.57 -9.06 -14.75
C ALA A 413 19.91 -8.76 -16.23
N SER A 414 20.61 -9.66 -16.92
CA SER A 414 20.93 -9.49 -18.35
C SER A 414 19.69 -9.53 -19.25
N ILE A 415 18.74 -10.42 -18.96
CA ILE A 415 17.46 -10.51 -19.69
C ILE A 415 16.68 -9.21 -19.51
N ASN A 416 16.54 -8.74 -18.27
CA ASN A 416 15.84 -7.50 -17.94
C ASN A 416 16.51 -6.26 -18.54
N GLN A 417 17.84 -6.24 -18.68
CA GLN A 417 18.54 -5.18 -19.38
C GLN A 417 18.22 -5.18 -20.88
N ALA A 418 18.22 -6.34 -21.52
CA ALA A 418 17.89 -6.49 -22.94
C ALA A 418 16.40 -6.17 -23.24
N LEU A 419 15.48 -6.62 -22.38
CA LEU A 419 14.07 -6.23 -22.44
C LEU A 419 13.89 -4.72 -22.30
N ARG A 420 14.60 -4.12 -21.33
CA ARG A 420 14.59 -2.66 -21.15
C ARG A 420 15.13 -1.95 -22.39
N ALA A 421 16.11 -2.46 -23.11
CA ALA A 421 16.54 -1.84 -24.36
C ALA A 421 15.44 -1.83 -25.45
N ARG A 422 14.42 -2.68 -25.33
CA ARG A 422 13.30 -2.83 -26.27
C ARG A 422 11.97 -2.28 -25.74
N GLY A 423 12.03 -1.46 -24.69
CA GLY A 423 10.86 -0.78 -24.11
C GLY A 423 9.93 -1.72 -23.33
N ILE A 424 10.49 -2.74 -22.69
CA ILE A 424 9.77 -3.68 -21.84
C ILE A 424 10.46 -3.74 -20.46
N PHE A 425 9.72 -3.43 -19.40
CA PHE A 425 10.12 -3.81 -18.04
C PHE A 425 9.70 -5.28 -17.84
N GLY A 426 10.69 -6.17 -17.70
CA GLY A 426 10.47 -7.59 -17.45
C GLY A 426 10.02 -7.88 -16.01
N GLY A 427 10.15 -9.13 -15.58
CA GLY A 427 9.78 -9.54 -14.23
C GLY A 427 10.73 -9.00 -13.16
N HIS A 428 10.22 -8.91 -11.93
CA HIS A 428 10.98 -8.55 -10.74
C HIS A 428 12.01 -9.64 -10.42
N ASP A 429 13.28 -9.27 -10.26
CA ASP A 429 14.39 -10.22 -10.09
C ASP A 429 14.44 -10.74 -8.65
N LEU A 430 14.15 -12.04 -8.46
CA LEU A 430 14.10 -12.66 -7.14
C LEU A 430 15.50 -13.04 -6.62
N SER A 431 16.52 -13.06 -7.47
CA SER A 431 17.85 -13.60 -7.14
C SER A 431 18.58 -12.80 -6.06
N ALA A 432 18.33 -11.49 -6.00
CA ALA A 432 18.94 -10.59 -5.02
C ALA A 432 18.30 -10.73 -3.63
N GLU A 433 16.99 -10.99 -3.59
CA GLU A 433 16.18 -11.05 -2.37
C GLU A 433 16.19 -12.45 -1.77
N PHE A 434 16.13 -13.47 -2.64
CA PHE A 434 16.10 -14.88 -2.28
C PHE A 434 17.16 -15.63 -3.09
N PRO A 435 18.44 -15.67 -2.64
CA PRO A 435 19.52 -16.32 -3.39
C PRO A 435 19.25 -17.78 -3.78
N ALA A 436 18.46 -18.49 -2.98
CA ALA A 436 18.02 -19.86 -3.25
C ALA A 436 17.17 -20.00 -4.53
N PHE A 437 16.59 -18.91 -5.02
CA PHE A 437 15.75 -18.90 -6.22
C PHE A 437 16.55 -18.73 -7.51
N GLY A 438 17.87 -18.50 -7.44
CA GLY A 438 18.73 -18.50 -8.63
C GLY A 438 18.23 -17.52 -9.70
N GLN A 439 18.16 -17.94 -10.97
CA GLN A 439 17.75 -17.07 -12.08
C GLN A 439 16.23 -17.07 -12.29
N ARG A 440 15.49 -16.75 -11.23
CA ARG A 440 14.02 -16.65 -11.24
C ARG A 440 13.57 -15.20 -11.13
N ALA A 441 12.44 -14.91 -11.77
CA ALA A 441 11.80 -13.60 -11.70
C ALA A 441 10.29 -13.74 -11.49
N LEU A 442 9.69 -12.80 -10.75
CA LEU A 442 8.25 -12.68 -10.58
C LEU A 442 7.69 -11.83 -11.71
N TYR A 443 6.81 -12.41 -12.52
CA TYR A 443 6.08 -11.70 -13.58
C TYR A 443 4.67 -11.37 -13.11
N CYS A 444 4.22 -10.16 -13.39
CA CYS A 444 2.88 -9.67 -13.08
C CYS A 444 2.10 -9.39 -14.37
N VAL A 445 0.84 -9.83 -14.40
CA VAL A 445 -0.11 -9.59 -15.48
C VAL A 445 -1.42 -9.10 -14.88
N THR A 446 -1.78 -7.86 -15.21
CA THR A 446 -3.04 -7.19 -14.84
C THR A 446 -3.97 -7.05 -16.04
N GLU A 447 -5.19 -6.54 -15.81
CA GLU A 447 -6.23 -6.31 -16.83
C GLU A 447 -5.80 -5.42 -17.99
N LEU A 448 -4.72 -4.66 -17.83
CA LEU A 448 -4.13 -3.81 -18.87
C LEU A 448 -3.34 -4.59 -19.93
N HIS A 449 -2.97 -5.84 -19.66
CA HIS A 449 -2.12 -6.63 -20.56
C HIS A 449 -2.94 -7.34 -21.61
N GLU A 450 -2.97 -6.82 -22.83
CA GLU A 450 -3.64 -7.50 -23.91
C GLU A 450 -2.82 -8.69 -24.43
N ARG A 451 -3.47 -9.58 -25.18
CA ARG A 451 -2.80 -10.73 -25.83
C ARG A 451 -1.59 -10.30 -26.66
N ARG A 452 -1.69 -9.19 -27.40
CA ARG A 452 -0.58 -8.64 -28.21
C ARG A 452 0.64 -8.26 -27.37
N ASP A 453 0.43 -7.81 -26.13
CA ASP A 453 1.50 -7.37 -25.25
C ASP A 453 2.25 -8.58 -24.69
N ILE A 454 1.51 -9.61 -24.30
CA ILE A 454 2.06 -10.90 -23.87
C ILE A 454 2.80 -11.59 -25.02
N ASP A 455 2.24 -11.54 -26.23
CA ASP A 455 2.87 -12.08 -27.43
C ASP A 455 4.18 -11.33 -27.75
N ARG A 456 4.17 -9.99 -27.65
CA ARG A 456 5.36 -9.17 -27.80
C ARG A 456 6.44 -9.52 -26.76
N LEU A 457 6.07 -9.73 -25.50
CA LEU A 457 7.01 -10.18 -24.47
C LEU A 457 7.63 -11.53 -24.85
N PHE A 458 6.80 -12.50 -25.27
CA PHE A 458 7.26 -13.83 -25.67
C PHE A 458 8.23 -13.76 -26.86
N ASP A 459 7.86 -13.06 -27.94
CA ASP A 459 8.70 -12.96 -29.13
C ASP A 459 10.03 -12.27 -28.81
N THR A 460 9.97 -11.17 -28.04
CA THR A 460 11.16 -10.43 -27.63
C THR A 460 12.08 -11.28 -26.76
N LEU A 461 11.55 -12.04 -25.80
CA LEU A 461 12.33 -12.99 -25.00
C LEU A 461 12.94 -14.07 -25.88
N GLY A 462 12.18 -14.65 -26.82
CA GLY A 462 12.69 -15.62 -27.78
C GLY A 462 13.90 -15.10 -28.55
N GLU A 463 13.87 -13.84 -29.01
CA GLU A 463 15.04 -13.20 -29.63
C GLU A 463 16.22 -13.04 -28.65
N ILE A 464 15.98 -12.58 -27.41
CA ILE A 464 17.04 -12.39 -26.39
C ILE A 464 17.73 -13.73 -26.06
N LEU A 465 16.95 -14.81 -25.95
CA LEU A 465 17.46 -16.12 -25.54
C LEU A 465 18.17 -16.86 -26.68
N ASN A 466 17.79 -16.61 -27.94
CA ASN A 466 18.38 -17.27 -29.11
C ASN A 466 19.63 -16.59 -29.68
N HIS A 467 19.85 -15.31 -29.39
CA HIS A 467 21.10 -14.65 -29.76
C HIS A 467 22.18 -15.06 -28.75
N ASP A 468 23.29 -15.62 -29.22
CA ASP A 468 24.55 -15.62 -28.46
C ASP A 468 25.15 -14.21 -28.61
N ASP A 469 25.41 -13.52 -27.50
CA ASP A 469 26.22 -12.28 -27.53
C ASP A 469 27.71 -12.62 -27.64
#